data_AF-A0A671QND9-F1
#
_entry.id   AF-A0A671QND9-F1
#
_cell.length_a   1.000
_cell.length_b   1.000
_cell.length_c   1.000
_cell.angle_alpha   90.00
_cell.angle_beta   90.00
_cell.angle_gamma   90.00
#
_symmetry.space_group_name_H-M   'P 1'
#
loop_
_entity.id
_entity.type
_entity.pdbx_description
1 polymer ?
#
loop_
_entity_poly.entity_id
_entity_poly.type
_entity_poly.pdbx_seq_one_letter_code
_entity_poly.pdbx_strand_id
1 'polypeptide(L)'
;MYCRLNMVYLICALHLIVSLQGTVGARLPQSQNDKEQMLKNVREKIEPLQKHYQTTGTEWFEKSVLLSHLHQLNSKASCTCQSLLLDRMLNITEIVLQDMRGKAENEETKTSLTDVMTEVKMLRHKYSEEQKVWRELKDIHSIEVKNGTIQKAALNSFLILYDLAY
;
A
#
# COMPACT_ATOMS: atom_id res chain seq x y z
N MET A 1 -32.65 -8.11 8.75
CA MET A 1 -31.52 -8.58 9.58
C MET A 1 -30.31 -8.96 8.70
N TYR A 2 -29.73 -8.01 7.98
CA TYR A 2 -28.50 -8.22 7.20
C TYR A 2 -27.59 -7.00 7.37
N CYS A 3 -26.95 -6.87 8.53
CA CYS A 3 -25.98 -5.81 8.83
C CYS A 3 -24.70 -6.34 9.50
N ARG A 4 -24.43 -7.66 9.44
CA ARG A 4 -23.22 -8.26 10.05
C ARG A 4 -22.32 -9.04 9.11
N LEU A 5 -22.64 -9.17 7.83
CA LEU A 5 -21.86 -9.97 6.88
C LEU A 5 -20.69 -9.23 6.21
N ASN A 6 -20.68 -7.88 6.19
CA ASN A 6 -19.63 -7.13 5.48
C ASN A 6 -18.34 -6.90 6.30
N MET A 7 -18.36 -7.06 7.62
CA MET A 7 -17.14 -6.90 8.43
C MET A 7 -16.21 -8.12 8.40
N VAL A 8 -16.72 -9.30 8.02
CA VAL A 8 -15.92 -10.54 7.94
C VAL A 8 -15.12 -10.60 6.63
N TYR A 9 -15.65 -10.03 5.54
CA TYR A 9 -14.99 -10.07 4.23
C TYR A 9 -13.74 -9.18 4.14
N LEU A 10 -13.68 -8.07 4.90
CA LEU A 10 -12.46 -7.25 4.96
C LEU A 10 -11.35 -7.94 5.77
N ILE A 11 -11.71 -8.74 6.76
CA ILE A 11 -10.76 -9.58 7.50
C ILE A 11 -10.25 -10.70 6.58
N CYS A 12 -11.09 -11.28 5.72
CA CYS A 12 -10.67 -12.28 4.73
C CYS A 12 -9.74 -11.72 3.63
N ALA A 13 -9.86 -10.44 3.25
CA ALA A 13 -8.92 -9.81 2.31
C ALA A 13 -7.47 -9.78 2.85
N LEU A 14 -7.30 -9.81 4.18
CA LEU A 14 -6.00 -9.92 4.83
C LEU A 14 -5.53 -11.38 5.01
N HIS A 15 -6.32 -12.40 4.66
CA HIS A 15 -6.00 -13.82 4.89
C HIS A 15 -5.13 -14.47 3.79
N LEU A 16 -4.84 -13.80 2.67
CA LEU A 16 -4.18 -14.44 1.51
C LEU A 16 -2.72 -14.04 1.24
N ILE A 17 -2.07 -13.24 2.07
CA ILE A 17 -0.65 -12.90 1.87
C ILE A 17 0.23 -13.76 2.78
N VAL A 18 0.28 -15.05 2.47
CA VAL A 18 1.34 -15.94 2.95
C VAL A 18 2.17 -16.39 1.76
N SER A 19 3.48 -16.36 1.98
CA SER A 19 4.58 -16.87 1.15
C SER A 19 5.24 -15.85 0.23
N LEU A 20 6.32 -15.24 0.73
CA LEU A 20 7.61 -15.22 0.04
C LEU A 20 8.70 -14.80 1.04
N GLN A 21 9.75 -15.60 1.08
CA GLN A 21 10.81 -15.59 2.09
C GLN A 21 11.79 -14.43 1.91
N GLY A 22 12.37 -14.00 3.04
CA GLY A 22 13.75 -13.51 3.10
C GLY A 22 13.94 -12.00 3.22
N THR A 23 14.13 -11.51 4.45
CA THR A 23 15.39 -10.90 4.96
C THR A 23 15.13 -10.14 6.26
N VAL A 24 16.19 -10.05 7.07
CA VAL A 24 16.25 -9.64 8.47
C VAL A 24 15.78 -8.20 8.67
N GLY A 25 14.87 -7.95 9.63
CA GLY A 25 14.63 -6.59 10.14
C GLY A 25 13.31 -6.32 10.87
N ALA A 26 12.25 -7.08 10.64
CA ALA A 26 10.99 -6.96 11.38
C ALA A 26 10.32 -8.34 11.48
N ARG A 27 9.97 -8.80 12.70
CA ARG A 27 9.27 -10.08 12.87
C ARG A 27 7.92 -9.98 12.18
N LEU A 28 7.75 -10.74 11.10
CA LEU A 28 6.47 -10.91 10.44
C LEU A 28 5.63 -11.89 11.25
N PRO A 29 4.30 -11.78 11.21
CA PRO A 29 3.46 -12.69 11.95
C PRO A 29 3.62 -14.09 11.36
N GLN A 30 4.07 -15.04 12.18
CA GLN A 30 4.31 -16.43 11.80
C GLN A 30 3.07 -17.29 12.06
N SER A 31 2.13 -16.76 12.84
CA SER A 31 0.85 -17.37 13.18
C SER A 31 -0.29 -16.32 13.14
N GLN A 32 -1.53 -16.80 13.14
CA GLN A 32 -2.71 -15.94 13.26
C GLN A 32 -2.69 -15.12 14.56
N ASN A 33 -2.24 -15.71 15.67
CA ASN A 33 -2.09 -15.01 16.95
C ASN A 33 -1.08 -13.85 16.85
N ASP A 34 0.05 -14.07 16.16
CA ASP A 34 1.03 -13.00 15.97
C ASP A 34 0.44 -11.85 15.15
N LYS A 35 -0.38 -12.18 14.14
CA LYS A 35 -1.04 -11.19 13.29
C LYS A 35 -2.05 -10.36 14.08
N GLU A 36 -2.86 -11.00 14.90
CA GLU A 36 -3.81 -10.31 15.79
C GLU A 36 -3.08 -9.40 16.78
N GLN A 37 -1.96 -9.86 17.35
CA GLN A 37 -1.15 -9.06 18.24
C GLN A 37 -0.52 -7.85 17.52
N MET A 38 0.00 -8.03 16.30
CA MET A 38 0.54 -6.92 15.51
C MET A 38 -0.55 -5.91 15.15
N LEU A 39 -1.75 -6.37 14.78
CA LEU A 39 -2.88 -5.48 14.51
C LEU A 39 -3.32 -4.70 15.75
N LYS A 40 -3.29 -5.34 16.93
CA LYS A 40 -3.56 -4.68 18.21
C LYS A 40 -2.53 -3.58 18.47
N ASN A 41 -1.24 -3.89 18.33
CA ASN A 41 -0.16 -2.92 18.55
C ASN A 41 -0.29 -1.71 17.60
N VAL A 42 -0.60 -1.93 16.31
CA VAL A 42 -0.79 -0.83 15.35
C VAL A 42 -2.05 -0.02 15.68
N ARG A 43 -3.12 -0.67 16.15
CA ARG A 43 -4.35 0.01 16.59
C ARG A 43 -4.06 0.95 17.77
N GLU A 44 -3.28 0.50 18.75
CA GLU A 44 -2.89 1.33 19.89
C GLU A 44 -2.05 2.54 19.47
N LYS A 45 -1.23 2.41 18.40
CA LYS A 45 -0.44 3.52 17.85
C LYS A 45 -1.28 4.53 17.07
N ILE A 46 -2.34 4.09 16.38
CA ILE A 46 -3.15 4.99 15.54
C ILE A 46 -4.26 5.69 16.33
N GLU A 47 -4.72 5.09 17.43
CA GLU A 47 -5.84 5.62 18.22
C GLU A 47 -5.63 7.06 18.73
N PRO A 48 -4.44 7.47 19.26
CA PRO A 48 -4.19 8.86 19.66
C PRO A 48 -4.33 9.83 18.48
N LEU A 49 -3.86 9.44 17.29
CA LEU A 49 -3.98 10.25 16.08
C LEU A 49 -5.45 10.38 15.64
N GLN A 50 -6.20 9.28 15.69
CA GLN A 50 -7.63 9.31 15.36
C GLN A 50 -8.42 10.19 16.33
N LYS A 51 -8.05 10.21 17.61
CA LYS A 51 -8.63 11.12 18.61
C LYS A 51 -8.24 12.57 18.32
N HIS A 52 -6.96 12.84 18.08
CA HIS A 52 -6.46 14.19 17.80
C HIS A 52 -7.10 14.81 16.56
N TYR A 53 -7.17 14.07 15.45
CA TYR A 53 -7.77 14.52 14.19
C TYR A 53 -9.28 14.27 14.09
N GLN A 54 -9.91 13.78 15.17
CA GLN A 54 -11.35 13.54 15.26
C GLN A 54 -11.89 12.60 14.17
N THR A 55 -11.15 11.53 13.85
CA THR A 55 -11.46 10.57 12.78
C THR A 55 -12.01 9.23 13.28
N THR A 56 -12.57 9.18 14.49
CA THR A 56 -13.12 7.94 15.07
C THR A 56 -14.56 7.63 14.61
N GLY A 57 -15.25 8.63 14.05
CA GLY A 57 -16.62 8.50 13.53
C GLY A 57 -16.72 7.63 12.28
N THR A 58 -17.85 6.97 12.09
CA THR A 58 -18.10 6.06 10.96
C THR A 58 -18.11 6.77 9.60
N GLU A 59 -18.38 8.07 9.58
CA GLU A 59 -18.33 8.92 8.39
C GLU A 59 -16.94 8.96 7.74
N TRP A 60 -15.88 8.71 8.52
CA TRP A 60 -14.51 8.66 8.00
C TRP A 60 -14.19 7.37 7.27
N PHE A 61 -14.95 6.30 7.52
CA PHE A 61 -14.82 5.06 6.76
C PHE A 61 -15.22 5.25 5.30
N GLU A 62 -16.36 5.90 5.06
CA GLU A 62 -16.85 6.19 3.70
C GLU A 62 -15.98 7.22 2.98
N LYS A 63 -15.32 8.11 3.72
CA LYS A 63 -14.33 9.07 3.20
C LYS A 63 -12.93 8.48 2.99
N SER A 64 -12.75 7.18 3.20
CA SER A 64 -11.44 6.55 3.02
C SER A 64 -10.98 6.65 1.56
N VAL A 65 -9.87 7.35 1.36
CA VAL A 65 -9.26 7.59 0.05
C VAL A 65 -8.76 6.32 -0.63
N LEU A 66 -8.64 5.22 0.11
CA LEU A 66 -8.15 3.93 -0.38
C LEU A 66 -9.26 2.86 -0.51
N LEU A 67 -10.50 3.14 -0.08
CA LEU A 67 -11.55 2.13 0.01
C LEU A 67 -11.86 1.47 -1.34
N SER A 68 -11.94 2.27 -2.41
CA SER A 68 -12.17 1.78 -3.77
C SER A 68 -11.05 0.85 -4.24
N HIS A 69 -9.80 1.16 -3.89
CA HIS A 69 -8.63 0.36 -4.23
C HIS A 69 -8.55 -0.92 -3.39
N LEU A 70 -8.93 -0.85 -2.11
CA LEU A 70 -9.03 -2.02 -1.23
C LEU A 70 -10.05 -3.03 -1.77
N HIS A 71 -11.18 -2.56 -2.30
CA HIS A 71 -12.17 -3.43 -2.95
C HIS A 71 -11.58 -4.13 -4.18
N GLN A 72 -10.74 -3.45 -4.95
CA GLN A 72 -10.10 -4.01 -6.14
C GLN A 72 -9.00 -5.04 -5.84
N LEU A 73 -8.48 -5.12 -4.60
CA LEU A 73 -7.40 -6.07 -4.27
C LEU A 73 -7.83 -7.52 -4.56
N ASN A 74 -8.98 -7.92 -4.05
CA ASN A 74 -9.48 -9.28 -4.22
C ASN A 74 -9.94 -9.58 -5.66
N SER A 75 -10.08 -8.55 -6.49
CA SER A 75 -10.50 -8.70 -7.89
C SER A 75 -9.31 -8.78 -8.87
N LYS A 76 -8.06 -8.67 -8.41
CA LYS A 76 -6.89 -8.80 -9.29
C LYS A 76 -6.59 -10.26 -9.58
N ALA A 77 -6.25 -10.54 -10.84
CA ALA A 77 -6.04 -11.89 -11.35
C ALA A 77 -4.78 -12.59 -10.80
N SER A 78 -3.76 -11.83 -10.38
CA SER A 78 -2.50 -12.38 -9.87
C SER A 78 -2.08 -11.75 -8.54
N CYS A 79 -1.38 -12.54 -7.73
CA CYS A 79 -0.77 -12.09 -6.48
C CYS A 79 0.20 -10.91 -6.73
N THR A 80 0.91 -10.90 -7.85
CA THR A 80 1.82 -9.80 -8.23
C THR A 80 1.07 -8.49 -8.42
N CYS A 81 -0.08 -8.49 -9.09
CA CYS A 81 -0.90 -7.28 -9.24
C CYS A 81 -1.44 -6.78 -7.89
N GLN A 82 -1.77 -7.70 -6.97
CA GLN A 82 -2.21 -7.36 -5.61
C GLN A 82 -1.07 -6.72 -4.82
N SER A 83 0.12 -7.33 -4.83
CA SER A 83 1.31 -6.81 -4.16
C SER A 83 1.69 -5.42 -4.66
N LEU A 84 1.68 -5.20 -5.97
CA LEU A 84 1.99 -3.89 -6.55
C LEU A 84 0.98 -2.84 -6.08
N LEU A 85 -0.31 -3.18 -6.07
CA LEU A 85 -1.36 -2.28 -5.60
C LEU A 85 -1.22 -1.97 -4.10
N LEU A 86 -0.91 -2.96 -3.26
CA LEU A 86 -0.67 -2.78 -1.83
C LEU A 86 0.52 -1.86 -1.55
N ASP A 87 1.64 -2.07 -2.23
CA ASP A 87 2.81 -1.22 -2.08
C ASP A 87 2.51 0.23 -2.46
N ARG A 88 1.72 0.47 -3.53
CA ARG A 88 1.29 1.82 -3.90
C ARG A 88 0.38 2.46 -2.83
N MET A 89 -0.54 1.69 -2.25
CA MET A 89 -1.40 2.16 -1.14
C MET A 89 -0.59 2.49 0.12
N LEU A 90 0.39 1.66 0.47
CA LEU A 90 1.29 1.92 1.59
C LEU A 90 2.16 3.16 1.32
N ASN A 91 2.68 3.30 0.11
CA ASN A 91 3.47 4.47 -0.29
C ASN A 91 2.69 5.78 -0.15
N ILE A 92 1.44 5.83 -0.62
CA ILE A 92 0.63 7.05 -0.47
C ILE A 92 0.28 7.32 0.99
N THR A 93 0.04 6.27 1.79
CA THR A 93 -0.18 6.40 3.24
C THR A 93 1.04 7.01 3.92
N GLU A 94 2.25 6.55 3.59
CA GLU A 94 3.49 7.11 4.13
C GLU A 94 3.66 8.60 3.78
N ILE A 95 3.37 8.98 2.52
CA ILE A 95 3.44 10.37 2.06
C ILE A 95 2.45 11.26 2.83
N VAL A 96 1.22 10.80 3.00
CA VAL A 96 0.19 11.53 3.76
C VAL A 96 0.63 11.72 5.22
N LEU A 97 1.09 10.66 5.87
CA LEU A 97 1.57 10.74 7.25
C LEU A 97 2.79 11.65 7.40
N GLN A 98 3.70 11.64 6.41
CA GLN A 98 4.85 12.54 6.38
C GLN A 98 4.43 14.02 6.28
N ASP A 99 3.46 14.33 5.42
CA ASP A 99 2.91 15.68 5.28
C ASP A 99 2.18 16.13 6.57
N MET A 100 1.36 15.25 7.16
CA MET A 100 0.72 15.50 8.46
C MET A 100 1.76 15.78 9.55
N ARG A 101 2.87 15.04 9.55
CA ARG A 101 3.97 15.25 10.53
C ARG A 101 4.65 16.59 10.32
N GLY A 102 4.85 17.01 9.08
CA GLY A 102 5.42 18.32 8.74
C GLY A 102 4.54 19.49 9.20
N LYS A 103 3.23 19.26 9.33
CA LYS A 103 2.23 20.27 9.75
C LYS A 103 1.85 20.21 11.23
N ALA A 104 2.21 19.14 11.93
CA ALA A 104 1.85 18.96 13.33
C ALA A 104 2.61 19.97 14.22
N GLU A 105 1.86 20.66 15.09
CA GLU A 105 2.44 21.68 15.99
C GLU A 105 3.02 21.07 17.27
N ASN A 106 2.45 19.97 17.76
CA ASN A 106 2.85 19.34 19.02
C ASN A 106 3.73 18.11 18.80
N GLU A 107 4.74 17.94 19.66
CA GLU A 107 5.73 16.86 19.55
C GLU A 107 5.13 15.47 19.81
N GLU A 108 4.08 15.37 20.61
CA GLU A 108 3.36 14.12 20.85
C GLU A 108 2.76 13.56 19.55
N THR A 109 2.05 14.41 18.80
CA THR A 109 1.45 14.06 17.50
C THR A 109 2.54 13.74 16.48
N LYS A 110 3.64 14.50 16.45
CA LYS A 110 4.78 14.17 15.58
C LYS A 110 5.38 12.80 15.90
N THR A 111 5.45 12.45 17.18
CA THR A 111 5.97 11.16 17.66
C THR A 111 5.03 10.04 17.23
N SER A 112 3.73 10.15 17.51
CA SER A 112 2.73 9.16 17.09
C SER A 112 2.69 8.98 15.56
N LEU A 113 2.80 10.06 14.79
CA LEU A 113 2.90 9.97 13.32
C LEU A 113 4.17 9.23 12.89
N THR A 114 5.30 9.47 13.56
CA THR A 114 6.57 8.77 13.28
C THR A 114 6.46 7.28 13.57
N ASP A 115 5.78 6.90 14.66
CA ASP A 115 5.58 5.50 15.03
C ASP A 115 4.73 4.77 13.98
N VAL A 116 3.63 5.36 13.52
CA VAL A 116 2.79 4.77 12.47
C VAL A 116 3.53 4.72 11.13
N MET A 117 4.28 5.76 10.77
CA MET A 117 5.13 5.76 9.57
C MET A 117 6.17 4.63 9.60
N THR A 118 6.73 4.31 10.77
CA THR A 118 7.69 3.22 10.94
C THR A 118 7.04 1.87 10.61
N GLU A 119 5.81 1.64 11.06
CA GLU A 119 5.03 0.44 10.71
C GLU A 119 4.79 0.36 9.19
N VAL A 120 4.40 1.46 8.56
CA VAL A 120 4.20 1.51 7.10
C VAL A 120 5.49 1.18 6.35
N LYS A 121 6.62 1.77 6.75
CA LYS A 121 7.94 1.48 6.15
C LYS A 121 8.34 0.01 6.28
N MET A 122 8.11 -0.60 7.44
CA MET A 122 8.38 -2.03 7.65
C MET A 122 7.53 -2.91 6.73
N LEU A 123 6.25 -2.56 6.53
CA LEU A 123 5.40 -3.28 5.58
C LEU A 123 5.89 -3.11 4.14
N ARG A 124 6.26 -1.89 3.76
CA ARG A 124 6.76 -1.58 2.41
C ARG A 124 8.06 -2.28 2.06
N HIS A 125 8.91 -2.57 3.04
CA HIS A 125 10.17 -3.26 2.79
C HIS A 125 9.97 -4.63 2.09
N LYS A 126 8.83 -5.30 2.33
CA LYS A 126 8.50 -6.57 1.70
C LYS A 126 8.23 -6.50 0.21
N TYR A 127 7.91 -5.31 -0.29
CA TYR A 127 7.47 -5.09 -1.67
C TYR A 127 8.59 -4.46 -2.52
N SER A 128 9.85 -4.81 -2.24
CA SER A 128 11.02 -4.23 -2.88
C SER A 128 11.07 -4.50 -4.39
N GLU A 129 10.60 -5.68 -4.83
CA GLU A 129 10.50 -6.02 -6.25
C GLU A 129 9.37 -5.23 -6.93
N GLU A 130 8.21 -5.09 -6.30
CA GLU A 130 7.12 -4.25 -6.81
C GLU A 130 7.53 -2.78 -6.90
N GLN A 131 8.39 -2.32 -5.99
CA GLN A 131 8.97 -0.98 -6.06
C GLN A 131 9.94 -0.79 -7.23
N LYS A 132 10.65 -1.85 -7.67
CA LYS A 132 11.44 -1.81 -8.92
C LYS A 132 10.53 -1.73 -10.13
N VAL A 133 9.54 -2.62 -10.22
CA VAL A 133 8.54 -2.61 -11.32
C VAL A 133 7.86 -1.24 -11.42
N TRP A 134 7.48 -0.65 -10.28
CA TRP A 134 6.89 0.68 -10.29
C TRP A 134 7.82 1.78 -10.82
N ARG A 135 9.12 1.71 -10.54
CA ARG A 135 10.10 2.65 -11.10
C ARG A 135 10.16 2.52 -12.62
N GLU A 136 10.24 1.29 -13.12
CA GLU A 136 10.22 1.03 -14.57
C GLU A 136 8.94 1.56 -15.22
N LEU A 137 7.77 1.35 -14.60
CA LEU A 137 6.51 1.90 -15.08
C LEU A 137 6.49 3.43 -15.11
N LYS A 138 7.08 4.09 -14.10
CA LYS A 138 7.23 5.54 -14.09
C LYS A 138 8.17 6.03 -15.18
N ASP A 139 9.27 5.33 -15.40
CA ASP A 139 10.25 5.67 -16.43
C ASP A 139 9.59 5.56 -17.81
N ILE A 140 8.83 4.49 -18.06
CA ILE A 140 8.03 4.31 -19.29
C ILE A 140 7.00 5.44 -19.44
N HIS A 141 6.28 5.77 -18.37
CA HIS A 141 5.27 6.85 -18.41
C HIS A 141 5.87 8.23 -18.67
N SER A 142 7.14 8.43 -18.32
CA SER A 142 7.85 9.70 -18.51
C SER A 142 8.44 9.89 -19.91
N ILE A 143 8.35 8.88 -20.79
CA ILE A 143 8.90 8.93 -22.15
C ILE A 143 8.26 10.08 -22.95
N GLU A 144 9.11 10.91 -23.58
CA GLU A 144 8.68 12.03 -24.43
C GLU A 144 8.11 11.57 -25.77
N VAL A 145 6.85 11.11 -25.77
CA VAL A 145 6.20 10.53 -26.97
C VAL A 145 6.12 11.45 -28.20
N LYS A 146 6.32 12.77 -28.01
CA LYS A 146 6.35 13.77 -29.10
C LYS A 146 7.73 13.92 -29.75
N ASN A 147 8.78 13.29 -29.21
CA ASN A 147 10.12 13.31 -29.77
C ASN A 147 10.20 12.39 -31.00
N GLY A 148 10.53 12.95 -32.17
CA GLY A 148 10.56 12.20 -33.44
C GLY A 148 11.58 11.06 -33.47
N THR A 149 12.69 11.15 -32.73
CA THR A 149 13.66 10.05 -32.61
C THR A 149 13.10 8.90 -31.79
N ILE A 150 12.41 9.20 -30.69
CA ILE A 150 11.75 8.20 -29.84
C ILE A 150 10.66 7.46 -30.62
N GLN A 151 9.85 8.18 -31.40
CA GLN A 151 8.80 7.57 -32.23
C GLN A 151 9.38 6.55 -33.22
N LYS A 152 10.49 6.90 -33.89
CA LYS A 152 11.18 5.98 -34.80
C LYS A 152 11.77 4.78 -34.06
N ALA A 153 12.39 5.01 -32.90
CA ALA A 153 12.97 3.94 -32.08
C ALA A 153 11.90 2.96 -31.56
N ALA A 154 10.71 3.45 -31.21
CA ALA A 154 9.59 2.63 -30.77
C ALA A 154 9.17 1.58 -31.82
N LEU A 155 9.31 1.88 -33.12
CA LEU A 155 9.02 0.92 -34.19
C LEU A 155 9.95 -0.31 -34.13
N ASN A 156 11.20 -0.13 -33.73
CA ASN A 156 12.15 -1.24 -33.57
C ASN A 156 11.78 -2.12 -32.38
N SER A 157 11.35 -1.50 -31.28
CA SER A 157 10.90 -2.24 -30.09
C SER A 157 9.57 -2.94 -30.29
N PHE A 158 8.71 -2.44 -31.19
CA PHE A 158 7.34 -2.94 -31.34
C PHE A 158 7.27 -4.42 -31.69
N LEU A 159 8.12 -4.91 -32.61
CA LEU A 159 8.10 -6.33 -33.00
C LEU A 159 8.44 -7.25 -31.82
N ILE A 160 9.41 -6.85 -30.99
CA ILE A 160 9.81 -7.60 -29.79
C ILE A 160 8.68 -7.56 -28.74
N LEU A 161 8.07 -6.39 -28.54
CA LEU A 161 6.96 -6.24 -27.60
C LEU A 161 5.74 -7.06 -28.01
N TYR A 162 5.45 -7.13 -29.32
CA TYR A 162 4.35 -7.92 -29.84
C TYR A 162 4.56 -9.43 -29.58
N ASP A 163 5.78 -9.93 -29.83
CA ASP A 163 6.14 -11.34 -29.58
C ASP A 163 6.06 -11.70 -28.09
N LEU A 164 6.50 -10.81 -27.19
CA LEU A 164 6.44 -11.05 -25.74
C LEU A 164 5.03 -10.95 -25.14
N ALA A 165 4.13 -10.21 -25.78
CA ALA A 165 2.78 -9.96 -25.26
C ALA A 165 1.74 -11.00 -25.69
N TYR A 166 2.05 -11.80 -26.72
CA TYR A 166 1.17 -12.81 -27.30
C TYR A 166 1.52 -14.21 -26.78
#